data_AF-F7WZT3-F1
#
_entry.id   AF-F7WZT3-F1
#
_cell.length_a   1.000
_cell.length_b   1.000
_cell.length_c   1.000
_cell.angle_alpha   90.00
_cell.angle_beta   90.00
_cell.angle_gamma   90.00
#
_symmetry.space_group_name_H-M   'P 1'
#
loop_
_entity.id
_entity.type
_entity.pdbx_description
1 polymer ?
#
loop_
_entity_poly.entity_id
_entity_poly.type
_entity_poly.pdbx_seq_one_letter_code
_entity_poly.pdbx_strand_id
1 'polypeptide(L)'
;MYKNFKEKFFLYIKKANTIVYFIIFLFIIIVSIMMYKFYVYKKNSQLIESFKNIFNKIKTNKFNSLINMKNFFKKNKNIYGTLIGLNLAKLYDSQKKYPYALKILFNLLTFTKDEILVDLIKLRISILYLKQNKIILAKNMQDSINQEFWKKILNEYQYLY
;
A
#
# COMPACT_ATOMS: atom_id res chain seq x y z
N MET A 1 -42.45 -57.66 -15.04
CA MET A 1 -41.12 -57.26 -15.55
C MET A 1 -40.97 -55.75 -15.81
N TYR A 2 -42.00 -55.04 -16.26
CA TYR A 2 -41.94 -53.59 -16.58
C TYR A 2 -41.73 -52.62 -15.39
N LYS A 3 -42.15 -52.98 -14.17
CA LYS A 3 -42.07 -52.11 -12.98
C LYS A 3 -40.61 -51.80 -12.56
N ASN A 4 -39.73 -52.81 -12.63
CA ASN A 4 -38.30 -52.68 -12.33
C ASN A 4 -37.53 -51.81 -13.34
N PHE A 5 -37.98 -51.74 -14.61
CA PHE A 5 -37.32 -50.92 -15.62
C PHE A 5 -37.61 -49.43 -15.40
N LYS A 6 -38.88 -49.10 -15.10
CA LYS A 6 -39.30 -47.72 -14.86
C LYS A 6 -38.64 -47.12 -13.61
N GLU A 7 -38.50 -47.89 -12.54
CA GLU A 7 -37.81 -47.46 -11.31
C GLU A 7 -36.30 -47.25 -11.53
N LYS A 8 -35.62 -48.16 -12.23
CA LYS A 8 -34.20 -47.99 -12.58
C LYS A 8 -33.96 -46.79 -13.50
N PHE A 9 -34.83 -46.56 -14.48
CA PHE A 9 -34.77 -45.40 -15.37
C PHE A 9 -34.99 -44.08 -14.62
N PHE A 10 -35.95 -44.04 -13.68
CA PHE A 10 -36.20 -42.86 -12.86
C PHE A 10 -35.03 -42.55 -11.91
N LEU A 11 -34.41 -43.58 -11.32
CA LEU A 11 -33.20 -43.44 -10.51
C LEU A 11 -32.01 -42.93 -11.34
N TYR A 12 -31.85 -43.41 -12.58
CA TYR A 12 -30.82 -42.93 -13.50
C TYR A 12 -31.00 -41.46 -13.84
N ILE A 13 -32.22 -41.02 -14.20
CA ILE A 13 -32.53 -39.61 -14.46
C ILE A 13 -32.29 -38.75 -13.22
N LYS A 14 -32.71 -39.21 -12.03
CA LYS A 14 -32.50 -38.48 -10.77
C LYS A 14 -31.01 -38.31 -10.46
N LYS A 15 -30.19 -39.35 -10.69
CA LYS A 15 -28.73 -39.31 -10.52
C LYS A 15 -28.05 -38.40 -11.55
N ALA A 16 -28.47 -38.46 -12.82
CA ALA A 16 -27.98 -37.55 -13.86
C ALA A 16 -28.30 -36.09 -13.52
N ASN A 17 -29.51 -35.79 -13.04
CA ASN A 17 -29.90 -34.45 -12.61
C ASN A 17 -29.03 -33.95 -11.46
N THR A 18 -28.70 -34.79 -10.46
CA THR A 18 -27.78 -34.39 -9.37
C THR A 18 -26.38 -34.04 -9.87
N ILE A 19 -25.86 -34.77 -10.87
CA ILE A 19 -24.55 -34.49 -11.47
C ILE A 19 -24.60 -33.16 -12.25
N VAL A 20 -25.67 -32.91 -13.00
CA VAL A 20 -25.85 -31.65 -13.73
C VAL A 20 -25.89 -30.45 -12.79
N TYR A 21 -26.66 -30.52 -11.69
CA TYR A 21 -26.67 -29.45 -10.68
C TYR A 21 -25.30 -29.21 -10.05
N PHE A 22 -24.55 -30.28 -9.79
CA PHE A 22 -23.19 -30.18 -9.25
C PHE A 22 -22.24 -29.48 -10.23
N ILE A 23 -22.30 -29.80 -11.52
CA ILE A 23 -21.50 -29.14 -12.56
C ILE A 23 -21.86 -27.65 -12.68
N ILE A 24 -23.15 -27.31 -12.67
CA ILE A 24 -23.62 -25.91 -12.70
C ILE A 24 -23.10 -25.15 -11.48
N PHE A 25 -23.16 -25.76 -10.29
CA PHE A 25 -22.63 -25.16 -9.07
C PHE A 25 -21.11 -24.90 -9.16
N LEU A 26 -20.33 -25.86 -9.66
CA LEU A 26 -18.90 -25.66 -9.90
C LEU A 26 -18.63 -24.54 -10.91
N PHE A 27 -19.43 -24.45 -11.98
CA PHE A 27 -19.31 -23.39 -12.96
C PHE A 27 -19.55 -22.00 -12.35
N ILE A 28 -20.56 -21.85 -11.49
CA ILE A 28 -20.84 -20.60 -10.78
C ILE A 28 -19.67 -20.19 -9.89
N ILE A 29 -19.02 -21.14 -9.20
CA ILE A 29 -17.82 -20.87 -8.38
C ILE A 29 -16.68 -20.36 -9.25
N ILE A 30 -16.41 -21.01 -10.39
CA ILE A 30 -15.34 -20.61 -11.31
C ILE A 30 -15.58 -19.19 -11.84
N VAL A 31 -16.79 -18.90 -12.31
CA VAL A 31 -17.17 -17.58 -12.81
C VAL A 31 -17.02 -16.51 -11.72
N SER A 32 -17.41 -16.82 -10.49
CA SER A 32 -17.26 -15.90 -9.34
C SER A 32 -15.79 -15.58 -9.04
N ILE A 33 -14.90 -16.59 -9.09
CA ILE A 33 -13.47 -16.40 -8.89
C ILE A 33 -12.87 -15.55 -10.02
N MET A 34 -13.25 -15.81 -11.27
CA MET A 34 -12.79 -15.02 -12.43
C MET A 34 -13.22 -13.56 -12.33
N MET A 35 -14.50 -13.30 -12.01
CA MET A 35 -15.03 -11.95 -11.81
C MET A 35 -14.29 -11.21 -10.69
N TYR A 36 -14.04 -11.88 -9.56
CA TYR A 36 -13.26 -11.31 -8.47
C TYR A 36 -11.84 -10.94 -8.89
N LYS A 37 -11.14 -11.84 -9.59
CA LYS A 37 -9.78 -11.57 -10.11
C LYS A 37 -9.77 -10.39 -11.07
N PHE A 38 -10.74 -10.33 -11.99
CA PHE A 38 -10.86 -9.23 -12.94
C PHE A 38 -11.12 -7.89 -12.25
N TYR A 39 -11.99 -7.88 -11.23
CA TYR A 39 -12.25 -6.69 -10.42
C TYR A 39 -10.98 -6.20 -9.71
N VAL A 40 -10.23 -7.10 -9.05
CA VAL A 40 -8.97 -6.77 -8.36
C VAL A 40 -7.94 -6.24 -9.36
N TYR A 41 -7.80 -6.89 -10.52
CA TYR A 41 -6.90 -6.46 -11.58
C TYR A 41 -7.23 -5.03 -12.04
N LYS A 42 -8.50 -4.76 -12.38
CA LYS A 42 -8.95 -3.43 -12.82
C LYS A 42 -8.69 -2.37 -11.76
N LYS A 43 -9.01 -2.66 -10.50
CA LYS A 43 -8.75 -1.76 -9.37
C LYS A 43 -7.25 -1.45 -9.21
N ASN A 44 -6.40 -2.47 -9.30
CA ASN A 44 -4.94 -2.29 -9.20
C ASN A 44 -4.38 -1.50 -10.39
N SER A 45 -4.87 -1.74 -11.61
CA SER A 45 -4.50 -0.97 -12.79
C SER A 45 -4.83 0.51 -12.60
N GLN A 46 -6.04 0.84 -12.13
CA GLN A 46 -6.45 2.22 -11.84
C GLN A 46 -5.58 2.87 -10.75
N LEU A 47 -5.21 2.12 -9.71
CA LEU A 47 -4.30 2.58 -8.67
C LEU A 47 -2.91 2.93 -9.24
N ILE A 48 -2.35 2.06 -10.08
CA ILE A 48 -1.05 2.28 -10.72
C ILE A 48 -1.09 3.49 -11.64
N GLU A 49 -2.15 3.61 -12.45
CA GLU A 49 -2.31 4.73 -13.38
C GLU A 49 -2.48 6.06 -12.64
N SER A 50 -3.32 6.11 -11.60
CA SER A 50 -3.47 7.30 -10.77
C SER A 50 -2.17 7.68 -10.05
N PHE A 51 -1.41 6.70 -9.56
CA PHE A 51 -0.07 6.93 -9.02
C PHE A 51 0.87 7.53 -10.06
N LYS A 52 0.99 6.93 -11.26
CA LYS A 52 1.83 7.44 -12.36
C LYS A 52 1.48 8.87 -12.72
N ASN A 53 0.19 9.19 -12.81
CA ASN A 53 -0.29 10.53 -13.13
C ASN A 53 0.11 11.56 -12.07
N ILE A 54 0.02 11.22 -10.78
CA ILE A 54 0.46 12.10 -9.70
C ILE A 54 1.99 12.25 -9.74
N PHE A 55 2.71 11.14 -9.88
CA PHE A 55 4.17 11.14 -9.91
C PHE A 55 4.74 11.97 -11.06
N ASN A 56 4.17 11.87 -12.26
CA ASN A 56 4.55 12.70 -13.42
C ASN A 56 4.29 14.19 -13.18
N LYS A 57 3.20 14.54 -12.49
CA LYS A 57 2.91 15.93 -12.08
C LYS A 57 3.92 16.45 -11.06
N ILE A 58 4.38 15.61 -10.13
CA ILE A 58 5.44 15.95 -9.19
C ILE A 58 6.75 16.20 -9.94
N LYS A 59 7.15 15.31 -10.85
CA LYS A 59 8.38 15.44 -11.66
C LYS A 59 8.41 16.72 -12.50
N THR A 60 7.26 17.17 -12.98
CA THR A 60 7.12 18.40 -13.79
C THR A 60 6.93 19.67 -12.96
N ASN A 61 7.14 19.63 -11.63
CA ASN A 61 7.01 20.76 -10.70
C ASN A 61 5.66 21.50 -10.75
N LYS A 62 4.57 20.83 -11.18
CA LYS A 62 3.24 21.43 -11.18
C LYS A 62 2.67 21.43 -9.76
N PHE A 63 2.71 22.58 -9.07
CA PHE A 63 2.26 22.77 -7.67
C PHE A 63 0.76 22.51 -7.43
N ASN A 64 -0.08 22.46 -8.48
CA ASN A 64 -1.46 21.97 -8.39
C ASN A 64 -1.56 20.47 -7.99
N SER A 65 -0.42 19.78 -7.82
CA SER A 65 -0.32 18.42 -7.32
C SER A 65 -0.62 18.27 -5.83
N LEU A 66 -0.54 19.33 -5.01
CA LEU A 66 -0.66 19.20 -3.55
C LEU A 66 -1.99 18.57 -3.09
N ILE A 67 -3.11 19.03 -3.66
CA ILE A 67 -4.44 18.51 -3.33
C ILE A 67 -4.56 17.04 -3.76
N ASN A 68 -4.08 16.73 -4.97
CA ASN A 68 -4.12 15.37 -5.51
C ASN A 68 -3.25 14.40 -4.68
N MET A 69 -2.07 14.84 -4.27
CA MET A 69 -1.17 14.07 -3.40
C MET A 69 -1.82 13.80 -2.03
N LYS A 70 -2.40 14.84 -1.40
CA LYS A 70 -3.12 14.68 -0.12
C LYS A 70 -4.27 13.69 -0.23
N ASN A 71 -5.09 13.82 -1.26
CA ASN A 71 -6.24 12.94 -1.48
C ASN A 71 -5.80 11.50 -1.74
N PHE A 72 -4.77 11.30 -2.56
CA PHE A 72 -4.22 9.97 -2.83
C PHE A 72 -3.61 9.35 -1.56
N PHE A 73 -2.81 10.11 -0.82
CA PHE A 73 -2.21 9.67 0.44
C PHE A 73 -3.27 9.27 1.48
N LYS A 74 -4.34 10.06 1.63
CA LYS A 74 -5.43 9.75 2.56
C LYS A 74 -6.17 8.46 2.20
N LYS A 75 -6.34 8.18 0.90
CA LYS A 75 -7.10 7.03 0.41
C LYS A 75 -6.30 5.72 0.39
N ASN A 76 -4.98 5.80 0.22
CA ASN A 76 -4.15 4.63 -0.06
C ASN A 76 -3.15 4.37 1.07
N LYS A 77 -3.40 3.33 1.87
CA LYS A 77 -2.49 2.84 2.93
C LYS A 77 -1.66 1.64 2.43
N ASN A 78 -0.93 1.86 1.35
CA ASN A 78 -0.07 0.85 0.70
C ASN A 78 1.23 1.52 0.22
N ILE A 79 2.11 0.75 -0.43
CA ILE A 79 3.41 1.23 -0.90
C ILE A 79 3.32 2.49 -1.77
N TYR A 80 2.34 2.58 -2.67
CA TYR A 80 2.15 3.76 -3.51
C TYR A 80 1.76 4.98 -2.67
N GLY A 81 0.87 4.78 -1.70
CA GLY A 81 0.53 5.78 -0.70
C GLY A 81 1.74 6.25 0.09
N THR A 82 2.61 5.30 0.50
CA THR A 82 3.86 5.62 1.20
C THR A 82 4.78 6.50 0.37
N LEU A 83 5.01 6.16 -0.90
CA LEU A 83 5.85 6.94 -1.81
C LEU A 83 5.30 8.35 -2.07
N ILE A 84 3.97 8.48 -2.24
CA ILE A 84 3.34 9.80 -2.37
C ILE A 84 3.43 10.59 -1.06
N GLY A 85 3.24 9.95 0.10
CA GLY A 85 3.40 10.58 1.41
C GLY A 85 4.82 11.09 1.65
N LEU A 86 5.85 10.33 1.28
CA LEU A 86 7.25 10.76 1.35
C LEU A 86 7.51 12.02 0.50
N ASN A 87 6.96 12.07 -0.72
CA ASN A 87 7.03 13.26 -1.57
C ASN A 87 6.25 14.43 -0.98
N LEU A 88 5.10 14.18 -0.37
CA LEU A 88 4.30 15.20 0.30
C LEU A 88 5.05 15.81 1.50
N ALA A 89 5.69 14.97 2.32
CA ALA A 89 6.55 15.42 3.40
C ALA A 89 7.75 16.23 2.90
N LYS A 90 8.40 15.79 1.81
CA LYS A 90 9.49 16.53 1.16
C LYS A 90 9.04 17.92 0.70
N LEU A 91 7.85 18.02 0.11
CA LEU A 91 7.29 19.31 -0.31
C LEU A 91 7.05 20.23 0.89
N TYR A 92 6.47 19.72 1.98
CA TYR A 92 6.30 20.50 3.20
C TYR A 92 7.64 20.96 3.81
N ASP A 93 8.65 20.10 3.82
CA ASP A 93 10.01 20.44 4.23
C ASP A 93 10.59 21.58 3.38
N SER A 94 10.46 21.50 2.05
CA SER A 94 10.93 22.58 1.14
C SER A 94 10.25 23.93 1.38
N GLN A 95 9.03 23.92 1.94
CA GLN A 95 8.28 25.12 2.32
C GLN A 95 8.54 25.56 3.77
N LYS A 96 9.51 24.96 4.46
CA LYS A 96 9.80 25.14 5.90
C LYS A 96 8.60 24.84 6.81
N LYS A 97 7.63 24.07 6.33
CA LYS A 97 6.42 23.65 7.05
C LYS A 97 6.68 22.35 7.81
N TYR A 98 7.69 22.36 8.69
CA TYR A 98 8.17 21.16 9.38
C TYR A 98 7.09 20.41 10.19
N PRO A 99 6.17 21.06 10.92
CA PRO A 99 5.11 20.35 11.64
C PRO A 99 4.21 19.53 10.72
N TYR A 100 3.92 20.04 9.52
CA TYR A 100 3.12 19.30 8.53
C TYR A 100 3.91 18.14 7.94
N ALA A 101 5.20 18.32 7.65
CA ALA A 101 6.06 17.25 7.18
C ALA A 101 6.15 16.11 8.22
N LEU A 102 6.40 16.44 9.49
CA LEU A 102 6.42 15.48 10.59
C LEU A 102 5.09 14.74 10.73
N LYS A 103 3.95 15.44 10.67
CA LYS A 103 2.61 14.82 10.73
C LYS A 103 2.43 13.76 9.63
N ILE A 104 2.88 14.05 8.41
CA ILE A 104 2.82 13.08 7.31
C ILE A 104 3.74 11.89 7.57
N LEU A 105 4.99 12.11 8.00
CA LEU A 105 5.94 11.04 8.27
C LEU A 105 5.51 10.13 9.43
N PHE A 106 4.99 10.68 10.53
CA PHE A 106 4.44 9.86 11.61
C PHE A 106 3.22 9.05 11.17
N ASN A 107 2.36 9.62 10.32
CA ASN A 107 1.25 8.85 9.76
C ASN A 107 1.75 7.69 8.88
N LEU A 108 2.83 7.89 8.09
CA LEU A 108 3.44 6.82 7.30
C LEU A 108 3.92 5.64 8.15
N LEU A 109 4.47 5.90 9.33
CA LEU A 109 4.91 4.85 10.26
C LEU A 109 3.77 3.95 10.73
N THR A 110 2.51 4.42 10.71
CA THR A 110 1.36 3.62 11.19
C THR A 110 0.92 2.51 10.25
N PHE A 111 1.33 2.56 8.96
CA PHE A 111 0.86 1.60 7.96
C PHE A 111 1.96 1.08 7.02
N THR A 112 3.18 1.63 7.07
CA THR A 112 4.31 1.11 6.29
C THR A 112 4.88 -0.11 7.01
N LYS A 113 4.92 -1.26 6.31
CA LYS A 113 5.42 -2.53 6.87
C LYS A 113 6.84 -2.87 6.46
N ASP A 114 7.31 -2.31 5.36
CA ASP A 114 8.66 -2.53 4.85
C ASP A 114 9.68 -1.85 5.77
N GLU A 115 10.57 -2.64 6.36
CA GLU A 115 11.50 -2.17 7.40
C GLU A 115 12.48 -1.13 6.87
N ILE A 116 12.95 -1.29 5.63
CA ILE A 116 13.88 -0.35 4.98
C ILE A 116 13.19 1.01 4.81
N LEU A 117 11.93 1.01 4.36
CA LEU A 117 11.14 2.22 4.24
C LEU A 117 10.77 2.83 5.59
N VAL A 118 10.47 2.02 6.59
CA VAL A 118 10.25 2.49 7.96
C VAL A 118 11.48 3.25 8.44
N ASP A 119 12.66 2.66 8.33
CA ASP A 119 13.90 3.30 8.77
C ASP A 119 14.25 4.56 7.95
N LEU A 120 13.96 4.58 6.65
CA LEU A 120 14.05 5.80 5.83
C LEU A 120 13.11 6.90 6.35
N ILE A 121 11.88 6.56 6.74
CA ILE A 121 10.93 7.51 7.32
C ILE A 121 11.47 8.04 8.66
N LYS A 122 12.01 7.17 9.51
CA LYS A 122 12.63 7.56 10.80
C LYS A 122 13.81 8.51 10.60
N LEU A 123 14.69 8.21 9.64
CA LEU A 123 15.81 9.08 9.28
C LEU A 123 15.33 10.47 8.85
N ARG A 124 14.29 10.54 8.03
CA ARG A 124 13.69 11.83 7.62
C ARG A 124 13.08 12.60 8.78
N ILE A 125 12.44 11.92 9.73
CA ILE A 125 11.93 12.54 10.96
C ILE A 125 13.09 13.14 11.76
N SER A 126 14.19 12.39 11.93
CA SER A 126 15.39 12.86 12.62
C SER A 126 15.94 14.14 11.98
N ILE A 127 16.10 14.17 10.66
CA ILE A 127 16.57 15.35 9.92
C ILE A 127 15.65 16.56 10.17
N LEU A 128 14.33 16.37 10.17
CA LEU A 128 13.38 17.44 10.47
C LEU A 128 13.47 17.94 11.92
N TYR A 129 13.82 17.08 12.88
CA TYR A 129 14.09 17.49 14.25
C TYR A 129 15.39 18.29 14.37
N LEU A 130 16.45 17.89 13.66
CA LEU A 130 17.70 18.67 13.59
C LEU A 130 17.45 20.07 13.01
N LYS A 131 16.69 20.18 11.92
CA LYS A 131 16.27 21.48 11.33
C LYS A 131 15.46 22.37 12.27
N GLN A 132 14.90 21.81 13.34
CA GLN A 132 14.16 22.52 14.39
C GLN A 132 14.98 22.67 15.68
N ASN A 133 16.29 22.39 15.66
CA ASN A 133 17.17 22.37 16.83
C ASN A 133 16.71 21.44 17.96
N LYS A 134 15.94 20.40 17.64
CA LYS A 134 15.43 19.39 18.59
C LYS A 134 16.37 18.18 18.65
N ILE A 135 17.59 18.39 19.12
CA ILE A 135 18.70 17.43 19.04
C ILE A 135 18.36 16.10 19.74
N ILE A 136 17.80 16.16 20.96
CA ILE A 136 17.43 14.94 21.72
C ILE A 136 16.41 14.10 20.95
N LEU A 137 15.39 14.74 20.37
CA LEU A 137 14.37 14.03 19.59
C LEU A 137 14.94 13.47 18.29
N ALA A 138 15.89 14.17 17.66
CA ALA A 138 16.57 13.68 16.47
C ALA A 138 17.40 12.42 16.76
N LYS A 139 18.12 12.42 17.89
CA LYS A 139 18.93 11.29 18.35
C LYS A 139 18.06 10.09 18.71
N ASN A 140 17.01 10.29 19.51
CA ASN A 140 16.06 9.21 19.84
C ASN A 140 15.47 8.55 18.59
N MET A 141 15.21 9.34 17.55
CA MET A 141 14.71 8.81 16.28
C MET A 141 15.77 8.00 15.52
N GLN A 142 17.04 8.44 15.52
CA GLN A 142 18.16 7.71 14.93
C GLN A 142 18.42 6.38 15.65
N ASP A 143 18.41 6.39 16.99
CA ASP A 143 18.63 5.20 17.80
C ASP A 143 17.55 4.13 17.57
N SER A 144 16.34 4.56 17.17
CA SER A 144 15.22 3.66 16.84
C SER A 144 15.30 3.00 15.46
N ILE A 145 16.30 3.34 14.63
CA ILE A 145 16.53 2.70 13.33
C ILE A 145 17.08 1.29 13.55
N ASN A 146 16.55 0.30 12.85
CA ASN A 146 16.92 -1.11 13.07
C ASN A 146 18.09 -1.54 12.18
N GLN A 147 18.07 -1.11 10.91
CA GLN A 147 19.00 -1.55 9.88
C GLN A 147 20.44 -1.12 10.18
N GLU A 148 21.35 -2.09 10.27
CA GLU A 148 22.76 -1.89 10.60
C GLU A 148 23.46 -0.97 9.59
N PHE A 149 23.09 -1.05 8.31
CA PHE A 149 23.61 -0.17 7.26
C PHE A 149 23.43 1.32 7.62
N TRP A 150 22.23 1.71 8.06
CA TRP A 150 21.95 3.10 8.43
C TRP A 150 22.65 3.49 9.73
N LYS A 151 22.81 2.56 10.67
CA LYS A 151 23.57 2.81 11.90
C LYS A 151 25.04 3.09 11.60
N LYS A 152 25.66 2.32 10.69
CA LYS A 152 27.06 2.54 10.26
C LYS A 152 27.23 3.94 9.69
N ILE A 153 26.38 4.32 8.75
CA ILE A 153 26.36 5.67 8.17
C ILE A 153 26.20 6.71 9.29
N LEU A 154 25.19 6.59 10.14
CA LEU A 154 24.94 7.58 11.19
C LEU A 154 26.12 7.73 12.16
N ASN A 155 26.76 6.63 12.55
CA ASN A 155 27.92 6.65 13.44
C ASN A 155 29.12 7.35 12.80
N GLU A 156 29.34 7.21 11.49
CA GLU A 156 30.39 7.94 10.77
C GLU A 156 30.19 9.46 10.85
N TYR A 157 28.93 9.93 10.77
CA TYR A 157 28.60 11.36 10.86
C TYR A 157 28.44 11.87 12.31
N GLN A 158 28.34 10.97 13.30
CA GLN A 158 28.14 11.33 14.70
C GLN A 158 29.38 12.01 15.32
N TYR A 159 30.55 11.88 14.69
CA TYR A 159 31.81 12.51 15.11
C TYR A 159 32.00 13.97 14.63
N LEU A 160 30.98 14.57 14.00
CA LEU A 160 31.07 15.94 13.45
C LEU A 160 30.28 17.00 14.24
N TYR A 161 29.69 16.63 15.39
CA TYR A 161 28.97 17.55 16.28
C TYR A 161 29.43 17.44 17.74
#